data_AF-A0A291PLU6-F1
#
_entry.id   AF-A0A291PLU6-F1
#
_cell.length_a   1.000
_cell.length_b   1.000
_cell.length_c   1.000
_cell.angle_alpha   90.00
_cell.angle_beta   90.00
_cell.angle_gamma   90.00
#
_symmetry.space_group_name_H-M   'P 1'
#
loop_
_entity.id
_entity.type
_entity.pdbx_description
1 polymer ?
#
loop_
_entity_poly.entity_id
_entity_poly.type
_entity_poly.pdbx_seq_one_letter_code
_entity_poly.pdbx_strand_id
1 'polypeptide(L)'
;MKASPVRKNLAEVIAEIKEVEVSLAKVDAAYWNATSTLERKERALAEAKEKVLEAHAQKASLMADRLLGQKVTEADPVDAAEGLEREAGLSLRETEAVLNEFKRRKSQLEEERERLAFKRSNLIKEVVSESAVAIHLHQQVTDAAKTLLDATKSLRLLRDRGCRVPYPEEHKPAGDTLERMDTFPSSWVENRIPGALQLAAQWGSALSALEEDALYPLPGEGKA
;
A
#
# COMPACT_ATOMS: atom_id res chain seq x y z
N MET A 1 -14.73 -4.39 30.10
CA MET A 1 -15.41 -3.91 28.88
C MET A 1 -16.50 -4.90 28.48
N LYS A 2 -17.76 -4.47 28.31
CA LYS A 2 -18.76 -5.35 27.66
C LYS A 2 -18.40 -5.38 26.17
N ALA A 3 -17.84 -6.48 25.69
CA ALA A 3 -17.44 -6.59 24.29
C ALA A 3 -18.69 -6.53 23.40
N SER A 4 -18.98 -5.34 22.85
CA SER A 4 -20.06 -5.20 21.87
C SER A 4 -19.76 -6.13 20.68
N PRO A 5 -20.78 -6.77 20.11
CA PRO A 5 -20.59 -7.65 18.95
C PRO A 5 -19.88 -6.94 17.79
N VAL A 6 -20.07 -5.62 17.65
CA VAL A 6 -19.40 -4.80 16.63
C VAL A 6 -17.89 -4.72 16.87
N ARG A 7 -17.43 -4.55 18.12
CA ARG A 7 -15.99 -4.55 18.44
C ARG A 7 -15.32 -5.89 18.20
N LYS A 8 -16.04 -7.00 18.43
CA LYS A 8 -15.54 -8.35 18.10
C LYS A 8 -15.38 -8.52 16.60
N ASN A 9 -16.40 -8.13 15.83
CA ASN A 9 -16.34 -8.18 14.37
C ASN A 9 -15.21 -7.28 13.81
N LEU A 10 -14.97 -6.10 14.41
CA LEU A 10 -13.85 -5.23 14.04
C LEU A 10 -12.50 -5.91 14.31
N ALA A 11 -12.36 -6.59 15.46
CA ALA A 11 -11.15 -7.33 15.80
C ALA A 11 -10.86 -8.46 14.81
N GLU A 12 -11.90 -9.22 14.43
CA GLU A 12 -11.81 -10.28 13.42
C GLU A 12 -11.37 -9.70 12.07
N VAL A 13 -11.98 -8.60 11.61
CA VAL A 13 -11.60 -7.96 10.34
C VAL A 13 -10.17 -7.42 10.37
N ILE A 14 -9.72 -6.83 11.48
CA ILE A 14 -8.32 -6.38 11.61
C ILE A 14 -7.36 -7.58 11.56
N ALA A 15 -7.71 -8.70 12.19
CA ALA A 15 -6.91 -9.93 12.12
C ALA A 15 -6.85 -10.49 10.69
N GLU A 16 -8.00 -10.56 9.99
CA GLU A 16 -8.08 -10.97 8.59
C GLU A 16 -7.21 -10.07 7.69
N ILE A 17 -7.24 -8.74 7.87
CA ILE A 17 -6.37 -7.81 7.13
C ILE A 17 -4.89 -8.14 7.36
N LYS A 18 -4.48 -8.39 8.61
CA LYS A 18 -3.09 -8.76 8.92
C LYS A 18 -2.69 -10.08 8.25
N GLU A 19 -3.58 -11.06 8.20
CA GLU A 19 -3.33 -12.34 7.50
C GLU A 19 -3.20 -12.15 5.99
N VAL A 20 -4.03 -11.31 5.37
CA VAL A 20 -3.92 -10.96 3.94
C VAL A 20 -2.61 -10.23 3.67
N GLU A 21 -2.20 -9.29 4.51
CA GLU A 21 -0.92 -8.56 4.36
C GLU A 21 0.29 -9.49 4.47
N VAL A 22 0.27 -10.44 5.41
CA VAL A 22 1.30 -11.50 5.50
C VAL A 22 1.32 -12.36 4.24
N SER A 23 0.15 -12.68 3.68
CA SER A 23 0.03 -13.47 2.46
C SER A 23 0.54 -12.72 1.24
N LEU A 24 0.23 -11.41 1.12
CA LEU A 24 0.77 -10.53 0.09
C LEU A 24 2.31 -10.49 0.14
N ALA A 25 2.88 -10.30 1.33
CA ALA A 25 4.34 -10.30 1.49
C ALA A 25 4.98 -11.62 1.04
N LYS A 26 4.35 -12.77 1.33
CA LYS A 26 4.81 -14.08 0.86
C LYS A 26 4.73 -14.21 -0.66
N VAL A 27 3.64 -13.76 -1.27
CA VAL A 27 3.45 -13.77 -2.74
C VAL A 27 4.48 -12.87 -3.42
N ASP A 28 4.72 -11.67 -2.88
CA ASP A 28 5.74 -10.76 -3.41
C ASP A 28 7.14 -11.36 -3.32
N ALA A 29 7.51 -11.96 -2.19
CA ALA A 29 8.80 -12.64 -2.04
C ALA A 29 8.95 -13.81 -3.04
N ALA A 30 7.91 -14.63 -3.20
CA ALA A 30 7.91 -15.73 -4.16
C ALA A 30 7.99 -15.24 -5.61
N TYR A 31 7.30 -14.15 -5.93
CA TYR A 31 7.35 -13.49 -7.24
C TYR A 31 8.76 -13.00 -7.58
N TRP A 32 9.43 -12.32 -6.64
CA TRP A 32 10.81 -11.87 -6.84
C TRP A 32 11.77 -13.04 -7.06
N ASN A 33 11.62 -14.12 -6.28
CA ASN A 33 12.43 -15.33 -6.46
C ASN A 33 12.21 -15.94 -7.85
N ALA A 34 10.95 -16.12 -8.29
CA ALA A 34 10.64 -16.65 -9.61
C ALA A 34 11.15 -15.74 -10.74
N THR A 35 11.09 -14.42 -10.56
CA THR A 35 11.62 -13.45 -11.53
C THR A 35 13.15 -13.59 -11.65
N SER A 36 13.86 -13.78 -10.54
CA SER A 36 15.31 -14.01 -10.56
C SER A 36 15.70 -15.32 -11.26
N THR A 37 14.81 -16.33 -11.26
CA THR A 37 15.03 -17.58 -12.01
C THR A 37 14.71 -17.46 -13.48
N LEU A 38 13.82 -16.54 -13.87
CA LEU A 38 13.40 -16.34 -15.27
C LEU A 38 14.60 -16.03 -16.16
N GLU A 39 15.43 -15.07 -15.77
CA GLU A 39 16.62 -14.70 -16.54
C GLU A 39 17.58 -15.88 -16.74
N ARG A 40 17.71 -16.77 -15.73
CA ARG A 40 18.55 -17.96 -15.85
C ARG A 40 17.97 -18.95 -16.85
N LYS A 41 16.63 -19.09 -16.89
CA LYS A 41 15.94 -19.96 -17.85
C LYS A 41 16.00 -19.41 -19.27
N GLU A 42 15.90 -18.09 -19.43
CA GLU A 42 16.09 -17.42 -20.72
C GLU A 42 17.50 -17.64 -21.27
N ARG A 43 18.53 -17.48 -20.42
CA ARG A 43 19.93 -17.77 -20.81
C ARG A 43 20.13 -19.25 -21.16
N ALA A 44 19.58 -20.16 -20.36
CA ALA A 44 19.66 -21.59 -20.65
C ALA A 44 19.02 -21.95 -22.00
N LEU A 45 17.90 -21.31 -22.35
CA LEU A 45 17.27 -21.50 -23.66
C LEU A 45 18.12 -20.93 -24.80
N ALA A 46 18.75 -19.76 -24.60
CA ALA A 46 19.65 -19.17 -25.58
C ALA A 46 20.87 -20.08 -25.84
N GLU A 47 21.50 -20.59 -24.78
CA GLU A 47 22.62 -21.53 -24.86
C GLU A 47 22.20 -22.86 -25.53
N ALA A 48 21.00 -23.36 -25.25
CA ALA A 48 20.50 -24.58 -25.88
C ALA A 48 20.29 -24.39 -27.40
N LYS A 49 19.77 -23.24 -27.82
CA LYS A 49 19.64 -22.88 -29.23
C LYS A 49 20.97 -22.78 -29.94
N GLU A 50 21.98 -22.21 -29.29
CA GLU A 50 23.33 -22.15 -29.83
C GLU A 50 23.91 -23.56 -30.05
N LYS A 51 23.75 -24.47 -29.08
CA LYS A 51 24.16 -25.88 -29.22
C LYS A 51 23.44 -26.60 -30.36
N VAL A 52 22.18 -26.30 -30.61
CA VAL A 52 21.45 -26.84 -31.77
C VAL A 52 22.09 -26.37 -33.07
N LEU A 53 22.43 -25.08 -33.19
CA LEU A 53 23.12 -24.55 -34.37
C LEU A 53 24.50 -25.20 -34.56
N GLU A 54 25.27 -25.37 -33.50
CA GLU A 54 26.55 -26.08 -33.53
C GLU A 54 26.39 -27.54 -33.96
N ALA A 55 25.40 -28.25 -33.43
CA ALA A 55 25.10 -29.64 -33.80
C ALA A 55 24.71 -29.76 -35.28
N HIS A 56 23.93 -28.81 -35.81
CA HIS A 56 23.62 -28.77 -37.24
C HIS A 56 24.85 -28.51 -38.10
N ALA A 57 25.75 -27.62 -37.67
CA ALA A 57 27.01 -27.36 -38.37
C ALA A 57 27.92 -28.60 -38.37
N GLN A 58 28.02 -29.30 -37.23
CA GLN A 58 28.75 -30.57 -37.12
C GLN A 58 28.16 -31.65 -38.02
N LYS A 59 26.82 -31.83 -38.00
CA LYS A 59 26.14 -32.77 -38.89
C LYS A 59 26.41 -32.47 -40.37
N ALA A 60 26.39 -31.19 -40.76
CA ALA A 60 26.72 -30.78 -42.12
C ALA A 60 28.18 -31.14 -42.49
N SER A 61 29.13 -30.93 -41.58
CA SER A 61 30.52 -31.35 -41.77
C SER A 61 30.65 -32.87 -41.92
N LEU A 62 30.02 -33.65 -41.04
CA LEU A 62 30.03 -35.11 -41.12
C LEU A 62 29.40 -35.64 -42.42
N MET A 63 28.37 -34.95 -42.93
CA MET A 63 27.79 -35.27 -44.25
C MET A 63 28.76 -34.96 -45.39
N ALA A 64 29.48 -33.84 -45.34
CA ALA A 64 30.50 -33.51 -46.33
C ALA A 64 31.63 -34.56 -46.35
N ASP A 65 32.12 -34.98 -45.19
CA ASP A 65 33.17 -36.01 -45.08
C ASP A 65 32.71 -37.38 -45.60
N ARG A 66 31.44 -37.74 -45.34
CA ARG A 66 30.82 -38.95 -45.93
C ARG A 66 30.75 -38.87 -47.45
N LEU A 67 30.40 -37.72 -48.02
CA LEU A 67 30.36 -37.51 -49.48
C LEU A 67 31.76 -37.57 -50.12
N LEU A 68 32.80 -37.18 -49.38
CA LEU A 68 34.20 -37.33 -49.78
C LEU A 68 34.74 -38.77 -49.62
N GLY A 69 33.90 -39.72 -49.19
CA GLY A 69 34.24 -41.14 -49.06
C GLY A 69 34.99 -41.50 -47.78
N GLN A 70 35.07 -40.59 -46.80
CA GLN A 70 35.67 -40.88 -45.50
C GLN A 70 34.72 -41.72 -44.64
N LYS A 71 35.27 -42.68 -43.88
CA LYS A 71 34.49 -43.48 -42.93
C LYS A 71 34.16 -42.63 -41.70
N VAL A 72 32.89 -42.24 -41.56
CA VAL A 72 32.38 -41.52 -40.39
C VAL A 72 31.56 -42.47 -39.51
N THR A 73 31.96 -42.66 -38.25
CA THR A 73 31.29 -43.52 -37.26
C THR A 73 30.57 -42.76 -36.15
N GLU A 74 30.65 -41.42 -36.14
CA GLU A 74 29.98 -40.60 -35.11
C GLU A 74 28.46 -40.59 -35.28
N ALA A 75 27.76 -40.57 -34.13
CA ALA A 75 26.31 -40.48 -34.04
C ALA A 75 25.82 -39.06 -34.38
N ASP A 76 24.54 -38.93 -34.75
CA ASP A 76 23.94 -37.64 -35.08
C ASP A 76 23.82 -36.75 -33.82
N PRO A 77 24.50 -35.60 -33.74
CA PRO A 77 24.47 -34.75 -32.55
C PRO A 77 23.18 -33.91 -32.43
N VAL A 78 22.38 -33.82 -33.49
CA VAL A 78 21.24 -32.89 -33.57
C VAL A 78 20.11 -33.29 -32.65
N ASP A 79 19.73 -34.57 -32.61
CA ASP A 79 18.57 -35.02 -31.84
C ASP A 79 18.73 -34.76 -30.33
N ALA A 80 19.95 -34.93 -29.80
CA ALA A 80 20.27 -34.65 -28.41
C ALA A 80 20.24 -33.14 -28.11
N ALA A 81 20.76 -32.31 -29.02
CA ALA A 81 20.74 -30.86 -28.87
C ALA A 81 19.31 -30.28 -28.94
N GLU A 82 18.48 -30.77 -29.87
CA GLU A 82 17.06 -30.39 -29.95
C GLU A 82 16.27 -30.83 -28.71
N GLY A 83 16.62 -31.97 -28.11
CA GLY A 83 16.06 -32.41 -26.83
C GLY A 83 16.29 -31.39 -25.72
N LEU A 84 17.53 -30.90 -25.58
CA LEU A 84 17.90 -29.87 -24.60
C LEU A 84 17.18 -28.54 -24.84
N GLU A 85 17.02 -28.12 -26.10
CA GLU A 85 16.26 -26.89 -26.42
C GLU A 85 14.79 -27.02 -25.99
N ARG A 86 14.15 -28.15 -26.29
CA ARG A 86 12.75 -28.39 -25.90
C ARG A 86 12.58 -28.37 -24.38
N GLU A 87 13.46 -29.03 -23.64
CA GLU A 87 13.44 -29.04 -22.17
C GLU A 87 13.65 -27.63 -21.58
N ALA A 88 14.63 -26.88 -22.09
CA ALA A 88 14.85 -25.49 -21.66
C ALA A 88 13.64 -24.60 -21.95
N GLY A 89 13.01 -24.78 -23.12
CA GLY A 89 11.81 -24.04 -23.52
C GLY A 89 10.58 -24.38 -22.67
N LEU A 90 10.39 -25.65 -22.31
CA LEU A 90 9.33 -26.07 -21.37
C LEU A 90 9.57 -25.45 -19.99
N SER A 91 10.79 -25.51 -19.48
CA SER A 91 11.13 -24.96 -18.16
C SER A 91 10.93 -23.43 -18.09
N LEU A 92 11.21 -22.71 -19.19
CA LEU A 92 10.92 -21.28 -19.28
C LEU A 92 9.41 -21.01 -19.21
N ARG A 93 8.61 -21.72 -20.02
CA ARG A 93 7.14 -21.58 -20.04
C ARG A 93 6.50 -21.88 -18.69
N GLU A 94 6.97 -22.92 -18.00
CA GLU A 94 6.53 -23.25 -16.64
C GLU A 94 6.83 -22.10 -15.67
N THR A 95 8.02 -21.50 -15.76
CA THR A 95 8.40 -20.35 -14.92
C THR A 95 7.54 -19.12 -15.20
N GLU A 96 7.25 -18.83 -16.47
CA GLU A 96 6.35 -17.75 -16.88
C GLU A 96 4.91 -17.98 -16.40
N ALA A 97 4.44 -19.23 -16.46
CA ALA A 97 3.11 -19.61 -15.95
C ALA A 97 3.00 -19.35 -14.45
N VAL A 98 4.01 -19.75 -13.67
CA VAL A 98 4.10 -19.50 -12.23
C VAL A 98 4.10 -18.00 -11.92
N LEU A 99 4.85 -17.19 -12.68
CA LEU A 99 4.85 -15.73 -12.51
C LEU A 99 3.48 -15.11 -12.76
N ASN A 100 2.77 -15.58 -13.78
CA ASN A 100 1.41 -15.13 -14.08
C ASN A 100 0.41 -15.54 -12.99
N GLU A 101 0.58 -16.73 -12.40
CA GLU A 101 -0.21 -17.16 -11.25
C GLU A 101 0.03 -16.27 -10.03
N PHE A 102 1.28 -15.92 -9.71
CA PHE A 102 1.58 -14.99 -8.63
C PHE A 102 0.98 -13.61 -8.85
N LYS A 103 1.01 -13.08 -10.08
CA LYS A 103 0.34 -11.81 -10.42
C LYS A 103 -1.17 -11.88 -10.18
N ARG A 104 -1.83 -12.97 -10.61
CA ARG A 104 -3.26 -13.19 -10.37
C ARG A 104 -3.56 -13.28 -8.88
N ARG A 105 -2.76 -14.05 -8.13
CA ARG A 105 -2.94 -14.23 -6.69
C ARG A 105 -2.75 -12.92 -5.93
N LYS A 106 -1.79 -12.09 -6.34
CA LYS A 106 -1.59 -10.76 -5.80
C LYS A 106 -2.82 -9.87 -6.00
N SER A 107 -3.35 -9.80 -7.23
CA SER A 107 -4.57 -9.03 -7.53
C SER A 107 -5.75 -9.45 -6.66
N GLN A 108 -5.97 -10.75 -6.46
CA GLN A 108 -7.04 -11.27 -5.60
C GLN A 108 -6.88 -10.84 -4.14
N LEU A 109 -5.65 -10.93 -3.61
CA LEU A 109 -5.37 -10.53 -2.24
C LEU A 109 -5.46 -9.00 -2.05
N GLU A 110 -5.10 -8.21 -3.06
CA GLU A 110 -5.28 -6.75 -3.06
C GLU A 110 -6.78 -6.38 -3.04
N GLU A 111 -7.60 -7.02 -3.88
CA GLU A 111 -9.05 -6.85 -3.87
C GLU A 111 -9.68 -7.25 -2.52
N GLU A 112 -9.27 -8.38 -1.94
CA GLU A 112 -9.71 -8.83 -0.62
C GLU A 112 -9.31 -7.81 0.46
N ARG A 113 -8.07 -7.30 0.42
CA ARG A 113 -7.59 -6.26 1.34
C ARG A 113 -8.40 -4.99 1.25
N GLU A 114 -8.71 -4.50 0.05
CA GLU A 114 -9.55 -3.31 -0.15
C GLU A 114 -10.97 -3.52 0.40
N ARG A 115 -11.56 -4.70 0.14
CA ARG A 115 -12.89 -5.05 0.62
C ARG A 115 -12.94 -5.10 2.15
N LEU A 116 -11.91 -5.68 2.78
CA LEU A 116 -11.77 -5.72 4.24
C LEU A 116 -11.49 -4.32 4.81
N ALA A 117 -10.68 -3.50 4.16
CA ALA A 117 -10.43 -2.11 4.59
C ALA A 117 -11.72 -1.27 4.57
N PHE A 118 -12.57 -1.46 3.56
CA PHE A 118 -13.89 -0.84 3.52
C PHE A 118 -14.80 -1.33 4.66
N LYS A 119 -14.83 -2.64 4.92
CA LYS A 119 -15.57 -3.24 6.04
C LYS A 119 -15.08 -2.71 7.39
N ARG A 120 -13.75 -2.63 7.58
CA ARG A 120 -13.09 -2.04 8.76
C ARG A 120 -13.54 -0.60 8.97
N SER A 121 -13.53 0.22 7.91
CA SER A 121 -13.96 1.62 7.99
C SER A 121 -15.42 1.76 8.43
N ASN A 122 -16.32 0.90 7.92
CA ASN A 122 -17.73 0.91 8.34
C ASN A 122 -17.90 0.48 9.80
N LEU A 123 -17.21 -0.59 10.22
CA LEU A 123 -17.26 -1.05 11.61
C LEU A 123 -16.68 -0.01 12.58
N ILE A 124 -15.62 0.72 12.21
CA ILE A 124 -15.10 1.82 13.02
C ILE A 124 -16.15 2.91 13.22
N LYS A 125 -16.88 3.29 12.16
CA LYS A 125 -17.97 4.27 12.29
C LYS A 125 -19.08 3.79 13.22
N GLU A 126 -19.43 2.50 13.13
CA GLU A 126 -20.42 1.89 14.03
C GLU A 126 -19.94 1.89 15.48
N VAL A 127 -18.71 1.44 15.76
CA VAL A 127 -18.11 1.45 17.11
C VAL A 127 -18.06 2.87 17.69
N VAL A 128 -17.68 3.86 16.88
CA VAL A 128 -17.67 5.28 17.27
C VAL A 128 -19.09 5.77 17.57
N SER A 129 -20.11 5.33 16.82
CA SER A 129 -21.50 5.71 17.07
C SER A 129 -22.13 5.04 18.29
N GLU A 130 -21.59 3.92 18.78
CA GLU A 130 -22.07 3.25 20.00
C GLU A 130 -21.66 3.99 21.29
N SER A 131 -20.62 4.81 21.24
CA SER A 131 -20.15 5.55 22.43
C SER A 131 -20.81 6.94 22.51
N ALA A 132 -21.60 7.15 23.55
CA ALA A 132 -22.23 8.46 23.81
C ALA A 132 -21.18 9.58 23.99
N VAL A 133 -20.01 9.25 24.55
CA VAL A 133 -18.90 10.20 24.67
C VAL A 133 -18.26 10.46 23.31
N ALA A 134 -18.18 9.43 22.47
CA ALA A 134 -17.67 9.56 21.12
C ALA A 134 -18.60 10.42 20.24
N ILE A 135 -19.92 10.24 20.33
CA ILE A 135 -20.89 11.14 19.68
C ILE A 135 -20.73 12.58 20.18
N HIS A 136 -20.65 12.77 21.50
CA HIS A 136 -20.55 14.09 22.10
C HIS A 136 -19.27 14.81 21.68
N LEU A 137 -18.13 14.13 21.74
CA LEU A 137 -16.88 14.71 21.27
C LEU A 137 -16.85 14.90 19.75
N HIS A 138 -17.51 14.06 18.94
CA HIS A 138 -17.64 14.30 17.50
C HIS A 138 -18.44 15.58 17.22
N GLN A 139 -19.48 15.86 18.02
CA GLN A 139 -20.18 17.14 18.00
C GLN A 139 -19.24 18.28 18.41
N GLN A 140 -18.45 18.12 19.47
CA GLN A 140 -17.46 19.13 19.88
C GLN A 140 -16.42 19.40 18.79
N VAL A 141 -15.91 18.37 18.11
CA VAL A 141 -14.98 18.50 16.97
C VAL A 141 -15.67 19.20 15.79
N THR A 142 -16.93 18.89 15.51
CA THR A 142 -17.70 19.54 14.44
C THR A 142 -17.96 21.01 14.74
N ASP A 143 -18.31 21.35 15.98
CA ASP A 143 -18.53 22.72 16.44
C ASP A 143 -17.22 23.50 16.51
N ALA A 144 -16.13 22.84 16.90
CA ALA A 144 -14.77 23.35 16.78
C ALA A 144 -14.41 23.66 15.32
N ALA A 145 -14.68 22.74 14.38
CA ALA A 145 -14.43 22.94 12.96
C ALA A 145 -15.25 24.11 12.39
N LYS A 146 -16.53 24.25 12.76
CA LYS A 146 -17.34 25.43 12.43
C LYS A 146 -16.74 26.71 12.99
N THR A 147 -16.31 26.69 14.26
CA THR A 147 -15.68 27.84 14.91
C THR A 147 -14.38 28.24 14.20
N LEU A 148 -13.56 27.28 13.78
CA LEU A 148 -12.35 27.52 12.98
C LEU A 148 -12.68 28.09 11.59
N LEU A 149 -13.73 27.58 10.94
CA LEU A 149 -14.18 28.08 9.64
C LEU A 149 -14.73 29.53 9.75
N ASP A 150 -15.47 29.85 10.79
CA ASP A 150 -16.00 31.19 11.00
C ASP A 150 -14.91 32.17 11.47
N ALA A 151 -13.94 31.70 12.25
CA ALA A 151 -12.73 32.46 12.57
C ALA A 151 -11.94 32.78 11.30
N THR A 152 -11.69 31.79 10.42
CA THR A 152 -10.97 32.02 9.16
C THR A 152 -11.71 32.98 8.21
N LYS A 153 -13.05 32.90 8.12
CA LYS A 153 -13.86 33.90 7.38
C LYS A 153 -13.74 35.30 7.99
N SER A 154 -13.81 35.41 9.31
CA SER A 154 -13.71 36.68 10.03
C SER A 154 -12.33 37.31 9.86
N LEU A 155 -11.27 36.50 9.94
CA LEU A 155 -9.89 36.93 9.66
C LEU A 155 -9.72 37.36 8.20
N ARG A 156 -10.31 36.64 7.25
CA ARG A 156 -10.32 37.04 5.83
C ARG A 156 -11.02 38.38 5.62
N LEU A 157 -12.18 38.61 6.25
CA LEU A 157 -12.89 39.89 6.20
C LEU A 157 -12.08 41.03 6.82
N LEU A 158 -11.39 40.78 7.93
CA LEU A 158 -10.50 41.75 8.57
C LEU A 158 -9.33 42.09 7.64
N ARG A 159 -8.68 41.09 7.05
CA ARG A 159 -7.62 41.27 6.06
C ARG A 159 -8.11 42.08 4.85
N ASP A 160 -9.26 41.72 4.28
CA ASP A 160 -9.82 42.40 3.11
C ASP A 160 -10.24 43.86 3.42
N ARG A 161 -10.41 44.20 4.69
CA ARG A 161 -10.63 45.57 5.19
C ARG A 161 -9.36 46.30 5.64
N GLY A 162 -8.18 45.71 5.42
CA GLY A 162 -6.88 46.30 5.78
C GLY A 162 -6.48 46.12 7.24
N CYS A 163 -7.16 45.26 8.01
CA CYS A 163 -6.80 44.93 9.39
C CYS A 163 -5.79 43.76 9.43
N ARG A 164 -4.83 43.82 10.35
CA ARG A 164 -3.80 42.78 10.50
C ARG A 164 -4.34 41.56 11.27
N VAL A 165 -4.05 40.35 10.77
CA VAL A 165 -4.48 39.07 11.36
C VAL A 165 -3.30 38.46 12.15
N PRO A 166 -3.46 38.12 13.43
CA PRO A 166 -2.41 37.41 14.16
C PRO A 166 -2.33 35.98 13.63
N TYR A 167 -1.25 35.66 12.92
CA TYR A 167 -0.88 34.28 12.65
C TYR A 167 -0.08 33.75 13.84
N PRO A 168 -0.28 32.48 14.25
CA PRO A 168 0.74 31.77 15.02
C PRO A 168 2.09 31.93 14.33
N GLU A 169 3.18 32.18 15.06
CA GLU A 169 4.48 32.56 14.46
C GLU A 169 4.95 31.56 13.38
N GLU A 170 4.58 30.29 13.54
CA GLU A 170 4.89 29.19 12.62
C GLU A 170 4.19 29.29 11.25
N HIS A 171 3.17 30.13 11.10
CA HIS A 171 2.28 30.18 9.93
C HIS A 171 2.20 31.57 9.28
N LYS A 172 3.15 32.47 9.60
CA LYS A 172 3.15 33.84 9.06
C LYS A 172 3.53 33.86 7.57
N PRO A 173 2.66 34.35 6.66
CA PRO A 173 3.03 34.45 5.25
C PRO A 173 4.11 35.52 5.05
N ALA A 174 5.08 35.24 4.18
CA ALA A 174 6.17 36.16 3.86
C ALA A 174 5.63 37.40 3.10
N GLY A 175 5.90 38.61 3.62
CA GLY A 175 5.59 39.89 2.93
C GLY A 175 4.67 40.87 3.66
N ASP A 176 4.19 40.56 4.87
CA ASP A 176 3.18 41.37 5.57
C ASP A 176 3.77 42.64 6.25
N THR A 177 3.60 43.81 5.60
CA THR A 177 4.20 45.12 5.96
C THR A 177 3.23 46.11 6.62
N LEU A 178 2.06 45.67 7.12
CA LEU A 178 1.05 46.57 7.70
C LEU A 178 1.39 47.04 9.14
N GLU A 179 1.15 48.31 9.44
CA GLU A 179 1.39 48.95 10.74
C GLU A 179 0.44 48.46 11.86
N ARG A 180 0.92 48.50 13.12
CA ARG A 180 0.24 47.99 14.32
C ARG A 180 -1.01 48.82 14.65
N MET A 181 -2.13 48.15 14.95
CA MET A 181 -3.21 48.72 15.76
C MET A 181 -3.15 48.13 17.18
N ASP A 182 -3.17 49.01 18.18
CA ASP A 182 -2.91 48.69 19.60
C ASP A 182 -4.10 48.10 20.37
N THR A 183 -5.25 47.86 19.72
CA THR A 183 -6.43 47.32 20.41
C THR A 183 -7.04 46.16 19.61
N PHE A 184 -6.69 44.94 20.01
CA PHE A 184 -7.42 43.73 19.63
C PHE A 184 -8.77 43.68 20.34
N PRO A 185 -9.88 43.34 19.68
CA PRO A 185 -10.91 42.59 20.37
C PRO A 185 -10.45 41.13 20.40
N SER A 186 -10.36 40.57 21.60
CA SER A 186 -10.99 39.30 21.95
C SER A 186 -10.09 38.24 22.59
N SER A 187 -10.42 37.92 23.83
CA SER A 187 -10.21 36.64 24.50
C SER A 187 -10.80 35.42 23.76
N TRP A 188 -11.35 35.61 22.54
CA TRP A 188 -12.09 34.63 21.75
C TRP A 188 -11.17 33.79 20.87
N VAL A 189 -10.12 34.39 20.30
CA VAL A 189 -9.10 33.71 19.47
C VAL A 189 -8.12 32.93 20.34
N GLU A 190 -7.70 33.48 21.49
CA GLU A 190 -6.69 32.88 22.38
C GLU A 190 -7.19 31.61 23.11
N ASN A 191 -8.49 31.45 23.33
CA ASN A 191 -9.02 30.35 24.17
C ASN A 191 -9.75 29.24 23.40
N ARG A 192 -10.35 29.51 22.23
CA ARG A 192 -11.19 28.51 21.52
C ARG A 192 -10.44 27.70 20.46
N ILE A 193 -9.48 28.30 19.76
CA ILE A 193 -8.73 27.65 18.67
C ILE A 193 -7.79 26.54 19.21
N PRO A 194 -7.02 26.76 20.30
CA PRO A 194 -6.17 25.70 20.85
C PRO A 194 -6.98 24.51 21.39
N GLY A 195 -8.11 24.77 22.05
CA GLY A 195 -9.00 23.71 22.55
C GLY A 195 -9.62 22.86 21.44
N ALA A 196 -10.03 23.50 20.34
CA ALA A 196 -10.52 22.83 19.14
C ALA A 196 -9.47 21.89 18.51
N LEU A 197 -8.23 22.36 18.38
CA LEU A 197 -7.12 21.58 17.84
C LEU A 197 -6.72 20.41 18.75
N GLN A 198 -6.72 20.62 20.06
CA GLN A 198 -6.42 19.58 21.04
C GLN A 198 -7.45 18.45 21.02
N LEU A 199 -8.75 18.77 20.90
CA LEU A 199 -9.82 17.78 20.79
C LEU A 199 -9.74 16.99 19.49
N ALA A 200 -9.46 17.65 18.36
CA ALA A 200 -9.25 16.97 17.08
C ALA A 200 -8.05 16.02 17.12
N ALA A 201 -6.95 16.41 17.78
CA ALA A 201 -5.76 15.58 17.95
C ALA A 201 -6.02 14.34 18.81
N GLN A 202 -6.77 14.48 19.90
CA GLN A 202 -7.16 13.34 20.76
C GLN A 202 -8.01 12.33 19.99
N TRP A 203 -8.90 12.80 19.12
CA TRP A 203 -9.71 11.95 18.27
C TRP A 203 -8.95 11.26 17.16
N GLY A 204 -8.04 11.98 16.50
CA GLY A 204 -7.13 11.39 15.52
C GLY A 204 -6.34 10.25 16.14
N SER A 205 -5.75 10.49 17.32
CA SER A 205 -5.00 9.47 18.05
C SER A 205 -5.84 8.25 18.44
N ALA A 206 -7.08 8.45 18.89
CA ALA A 206 -7.96 7.36 19.29
C ALA A 206 -8.44 6.52 18.11
N LEU A 207 -8.73 7.16 16.97
CA LEU A 207 -9.11 6.46 15.73
C LEU A 207 -7.96 5.63 15.19
N SER A 208 -6.75 6.19 15.13
CA SER A 208 -5.56 5.44 14.71
C SER A 208 -5.28 4.25 15.61
N ALA A 209 -5.41 4.41 16.93
CA ALA A 209 -5.25 3.31 17.86
C ALA A 209 -6.33 2.22 17.69
N LEU A 210 -7.57 2.61 17.38
CA LEU A 210 -8.66 1.67 17.09
C LEU A 210 -8.47 0.91 15.77
N GLU A 211 -7.84 1.53 14.78
CA GLU A 211 -7.46 0.88 13.51
C GLU A 211 -6.40 -0.20 13.68
N GLU A 212 -5.55 -0.08 14.71
CA GLU A 212 -4.50 -1.05 15.03
C GLU A 212 -4.97 -2.14 16.00
N ASP A 213 -5.80 -1.76 16.98
CA ASP A 213 -6.41 -2.60 18.00
C ASP A 213 -7.89 -2.24 18.20
N ALA A 214 -8.79 -3.12 17.75
CA ALA A 214 -10.24 -2.97 17.89
C ALA A 214 -10.71 -2.85 19.35
N LEU A 215 -9.90 -3.33 20.31
CA LEU A 215 -10.19 -3.28 21.74
C LEU A 215 -9.64 -2.02 22.40
N TYR A 216 -9.03 -1.11 21.64
CA TYR A 216 -8.56 0.15 22.19
C TYR A 216 -9.74 0.94 22.79
N PRO A 217 -9.59 1.46 24.03
CA PRO A 217 -10.64 2.23 24.67
C PRO A 217 -10.82 3.57 23.95
N LEU A 218 -12.06 3.91 23.62
CA LEU A 218 -12.37 5.24 23.10
C LEU A 218 -12.25 6.30 24.20
N PRO A 219 -12.02 7.57 23.86
CA PRO A 219 -12.02 8.66 24.84
C PRO A 219 -13.31 8.63 25.68
N GLY A 220 -13.16 8.57 27.01
CA GLY A 220 -14.29 8.52 27.96
C GLY A 220 -14.78 7.10 28.32
N GLU A 221 -14.32 6.06 27.62
CA GLU A 221 -14.37 4.70 28.14
C GLU A 221 -13.20 4.57 29.12
N GLY A 222 -13.46 4.74 30.42
CA GLY A 222 -12.41 4.70 31.44
C GLY A 222 -11.50 3.48 31.29
N LYS A 223 -10.19 3.66 31.53
CA LYS A 223 -9.26 2.52 31.63
C LYS A 223 -9.75 1.62 32.76
N ALA A 224 -10.25 0.45 32.41
CA ALA A 224 -10.44 -0.65 33.35
C ALA A 224 -9.10 -1.31 33.63
#